data_AF-A0A532TH68-F1
#
_entry.id   AF-A0A532TH68-F1
#
_cell.length_a   1.000
_cell.length_b   1.000
_cell.length_c   1.000
_cell.angle_alpha   90.00
_cell.angle_beta   90.00
_cell.angle_gamma   90.00
#
_symmetry.space_group_name_H-M   'P 1'
#
loop_
_entity.id
_entity.type
_entity.pdbx_description
1 polymer ?
#
loop_
_entity_poly.entity_id
_entity_poly.type
_entity_poly.pdbx_seq_one_letter_code
_entity_poly.pdbx_strand_id
1 'polypeptide(L)'
;MVNNKNTVAVVISPAKDAHKREAKGFSLSEIKEAGKTPELLRALNINVDYFRRSKHELNVEQLKKLKPVSKKVKKKKPYVFKEKKRTPFKPKVEK
;
A
#
# COMPACT_ATOMS: atom_id res chain seq x y z
N MET A 1 -1.85 14.75 -13.42
CA MET A 1 -1.65 13.44 -12.77
C MET A 1 -0.51 12.73 -13.49
N VAL A 2 0.56 12.34 -12.79
CA VAL A 2 1.66 11.60 -13.44
C VAL A 2 1.17 10.16 -13.66
N ASN A 3 0.74 9.87 -14.87
CA ASN A 3 0.25 8.54 -15.27
C ASN A 3 1.43 7.60 -15.47
N ASN A 4 1.83 6.86 -14.43
CA ASN A 4 2.83 5.79 -14.53
C ASN A 4 2.18 4.48 -15.01
N LYS A 5 1.48 4.50 -16.15
CA LYS A 5 0.75 3.35 -16.69
C LYS A 5 1.64 2.18 -17.13
N ASN A 6 2.97 2.35 -17.13
CA ASN A 6 3.91 1.38 -17.72
C ASN A 6 4.84 0.69 -16.69
N THR A 7 4.62 0.85 -15.38
CA THR A 7 5.45 0.15 -14.39
C THR A 7 4.83 -1.18 -13.99
N VAL A 8 5.11 -2.20 -14.79
CA VAL A 8 4.72 -3.60 -14.52
C VAL A 8 5.94 -4.36 -14.01
N ALA A 9 5.72 -5.19 -12.98
CA ALA A 9 6.77 -6.06 -12.46
C ALA A 9 6.95 -7.28 -13.37
N VAL A 10 8.18 -7.70 -13.60
CA VAL A 10 8.50 -8.90 -14.39
C VAL A 10 8.91 -10.04 -13.46
N VAL A 11 8.38 -11.24 -13.70
CA VAL A 11 8.66 -12.46 -12.92
C VAL A 11 8.92 -13.63 -13.85
N ILE A 12 9.64 -14.64 -13.37
CA ILE A 12 9.93 -15.87 -14.11
C ILE A 12 8.82 -16.89 -13.84
N SER A 13 8.32 -17.56 -14.89
CA SER A 13 7.33 -18.62 -14.74
C SER A 13 7.92 -19.83 -13.99
N PRO A 14 7.14 -20.52 -13.14
CA PRO A 14 7.63 -21.69 -12.41
C PRO A 14 7.74 -22.96 -13.27
N ALA A 15 7.24 -22.95 -14.51
CA ALA A 15 7.30 -24.08 -15.42
C ALA A 15 8.75 -24.43 -15.80
N LYS A 16 8.99 -25.69 -16.24
CA LYS A 16 10.29 -26.15 -16.74
C LYS A 16 10.80 -25.26 -17.88
N ASP A 17 9.91 -24.90 -18.81
CA ASP A 17 10.19 -23.92 -19.85
C ASP A 17 9.99 -22.49 -19.30
N ALA A 18 10.96 -22.09 -18.48
CA ALA A 18 10.92 -20.83 -17.75
C ALA A 18 10.97 -19.63 -18.71
N HIS A 19 9.88 -18.87 -18.79
CA HIS A 19 9.82 -17.61 -19.53
C HIS A 19 9.52 -16.44 -18.60
N LYS A 20 9.88 -15.23 -19.04
CA LYS A 20 9.55 -13.99 -18.32
C LYS A 20 8.10 -13.62 -18.61
N ARG A 21 7.37 -13.24 -17.57
CA ARG A 21 5.98 -12.81 -17.67
C ARG A 21 5.74 -11.57 -16.82
N GLU A 22 4.69 -10.85 -17.17
CA GLU A 22 4.19 -9.75 -16.36
C GLU A 22 3.51 -10.29 -15.10
N ALA A 23 3.79 -9.63 -13.98
CA ALA A 23 3.19 -9.93 -12.69
C ALA A 23 2.22 -8.82 -12.29
N LYS A 24 1.27 -9.19 -11.42
CA LYS A 24 0.23 -8.27 -10.93
C LYS A 24 0.81 -7.06 -10.19
N GLY A 25 1.93 -7.21 -9.49
CA GLY A 25 2.56 -6.16 -8.69
C GLY A 25 3.99 -6.49 -8.25
N PHE A 26 4.62 -5.56 -7.53
CA PHE A 26 5.97 -5.70 -6.97
C PHE A 26 5.97 -6.39 -5.60
N SER A 27 7.01 -7.16 -5.27
CA SER A 27 7.11 -7.81 -3.97
C SER A 27 7.51 -6.85 -2.86
N LEU A 28 7.19 -7.18 -1.61
CA LEU A 28 7.61 -6.38 -0.45
C LEU A 28 9.14 -6.26 -0.34
N SER A 29 9.87 -7.32 -0.69
CA SER A 29 11.33 -7.33 -0.69
C SER A 29 11.91 -6.34 -1.71
N GLU A 30 11.37 -6.34 -2.93
CA GLU A 30 11.77 -5.42 -4.00
C GLU A 30 11.53 -3.96 -3.62
N ILE A 31 10.38 -3.67 -3.01
CA ILE A 31 9.99 -2.32 -2.55
C ILE A 31 10.94 -1.81 -1.47
N LYS A 32 11.27 -2.69 -0.50
CA LYS A 32 12.19 -2.37 0.59
C LYS A 32 13.59 -2.08 0.07
N GLU A 33 14.09 -2.90 -0.86
CA GLU A 33 15.43 -2.74 -1.46
C GLU A 33 15.53 -1.48 -2.33
N ALA A 34 14.43 -1.07 -2.98
CA ALA A 34 14.36 0.18 -3.71
C ALA A 34 14.23 1.42 -2.80
N GLY A 35 14.16 1.24 -1.47
CA GLY A 35 14.00 2.32 -0.49
C GLY A 35 12.66 3.03 -0.60
N LYS A 36 11.61 2.34 -1.06
CA LYS A 36 10.26 2.89 -1.20
C LYS A 36 9.34 2.31 -0.13
N THR A 37 8.19 2.94 0.07
CA THR A 37 7.13 2.41 0.94
C THR A 37 5.97 1.86 0.11
N PRO A 38 5.28 0.80 0.56
CA PRO A 38 4.08 0.30 -0.11
C PRO A 38 3.00 1.38 -0.26
N GLU A 39 2.91 2.30 0.71
CA GLU A 39 2.00 3.45 0.66
C GLU A 39 2.29 4.39 -0.50
N LEU A 40 3.59 4.64 -0.78
CA LEU A 40 4.01 5.44 -1.93
C LEU A 40 3.60 4.78 -3.25
N LEU A 41 3.76 3.46 -3.35
CA LEU A 41 3.33 2.71 -4.55
C LEU A 41 1.81 2.74 -4.72
N ARG A 42 1.04 2.56 -3.64
CA ARG A 42 -0.43 2.72 -3.66
C ARG A 42 -0.83 4.13 -4.07
N ALA A 43 -0.11 5.15 -3.61
CA ALA A 43 -0.30 6.54 -4.01
C ALA A 43 0.00 6.82 -5.49
N LEU A 44 0.86 5.99 -6.10
CA LEU A 44 1.24 6.01 -7.51
C LEU A 44 0.38 5.07 -8.39
N ASN A 45 -0.65 4.43 -7.82
CA ASN A 45 -1.46 3.39 -8.48
C ASN A 45 -0.64 2.18 -8.98
N ILE A 46 0.46 1.87 -8.29
CA ILE A 46 1.27 0.68 -8.56
C ILE A 46 0.85 -0.42 -7.58
N ASN A 47 0.56 -1.60 -8.12
CA ASN A 47 0.14 -2.75 -7.32
C ASN A 47 1.30 -3.35 -6.52
N VAL A 48 0.97 -3.79 -5.30
CA VAL A 48 1.89 -4.49 -4.39
C VAL A 48 1.42 -5.92 -4.21
N ASP A 49 2.34 -6.86 -4.39
CA ASP A 49 2.14 -8.28 -4.13
C ASP A 49 2.73 -8.63 -2.76
N TYR A 50 1.84 -8.81 -1.79
CA TYR A 50 2.21 -9.05 -0.39
C TYR A 50 2.72 -10.47 -0.13
N PHE A 51 2.42 -11.42 -1.02
CA PHE A 51 2.72 -12.84 -0.79
C PHE A 51 3.98 -13.31 -1.51
N ARG A 52 4.41 -12.61 -2.57
CA ARG A 52 5.64 -12.95 -3.30
C ARG A 52 6.89 -12.69 -2.45
N ARG A 53 7.73 -13.72 -2.29
CA ARG A 53 9.00 -13.64 -1.56
C ARG A 53 10.22 -13.39 -2.46
N SER A 54 10.11 -13.72 -3.74
CA SER A 54 11.21 -13.55 -4.70
C SER A 54 11.57 -12.09 -4.91
N LYS A 55 12.83 -11.87 -5.29
CA LYS A 55 13.38 -10.58 -5.67
C LYS A 55 13.95 -10.68 -7.08
N HIS A 56 13.72 -9.64 -7.88
CA HIS A 56 14.35 -9.49 -9.18
C HIS A 56 14.98 -8.10 -9.29
N GLU A 57 16.24 -8.03 -9.69
CA GLU A 57 17.02 -6.78 -9.73
C GLU A 57 16.44 -5.77 -10.72
N LEU A 58 15.97 -6.24 -11.88
CA LEU A 58 15.28 -5.41 -12.88
C LEU A 58 14.09 -4.63 -12.29
N ASN A 59 13.32 -5.28 -11.41
CA ASN A 59 12.18 -4.66 -10.74
C ASN A 59 12.64 -3.62 -9.71
N VAL A 60 13.71 -3.90 -8.97
CA VAL A 60 14.30 -2.96 -8.00
C VAL A 60 14.80 -1.69 -8.71
N GLU A 61 15.49 -1.84 -9.83
CA GLU A 61 15.95 -0.69 -10.63
C GLU A 61 14.79 0.16 -11.16
N GLN A 62 13.73 -0.50 -11.63
CA GLN A 62 12.51 0.18 -12.09
C GLN A 62 11.86 0.98 -10.94
N LEU A 63 11.81 0.41 -9.73
CA LEU A 63 11.30 1.09 -8.55
C LEU A 63 12.20 2.25 -8.08
N LYS A 64 13.53 2.13 -8.21
CA LYS A 64 14.47 3.20 -7.88
C LYS A 64 14.25 4.45 -8.73
N LYS A 65 13.92 4.27 -10.01
CA LYS A 65 13.62 5.37 -10.96
C LYS A 65 12.34 6.15 -10.61
N LEU A 66 11.48 5.62 -9.73
CA LEU A 66 10.26 6.31 -9.31
C LEU A 66 10.57 7.52 -8.44
N LYS A 67 10.07 8.69 -8.86
CA LYS A 67 10.13 9.91 -8.05
C LYS A 67 9.14 9.82 -6.88
N PRO A 68 9.54 10.18 -5.64
CA PRO A 68 8.63 10.18 -4.52
C PRO A 68 7.55 11.25 -4.70
N VAL A 69 6.30 10.92 -4.37
CA VAL A 69 5.24 11.92 -4.25
C VAL A 69 5.27 12.46 -2.83
N SER A 70 5.60 13.74 -2.65
CA SER A 70 5.55 14.40 -1.35
C SER A 70 4.10 14.69 -0.95
N LYS A 71 3.38 13.66 -0.49
CA LYS A 71 2.07 13.87 0.12
C LYS A 71 2.28 14.35 1.55
N LYS A 72 1.94 15.62 1.84
CA LYS A 72 1.86 16.13 3.21
C LYS A 72 0.77 15.34 3.95
N VAL A 73 1.18 14.39 4.80
CA VAL A 73 0.23 13.61 5.61
C VAL A 73 -0.40 14.56 6.64
N LYS A 74 -1.73 14.75 6.56
CA LYS A 74 -2.46 15.47 7.61
C LYS A 74 -2.47 14.60 8.87
N LYS A 75 -1.88 15.07 9.97
CA LYS A 75 -1.93 14.37 11.26
C LYS A 75 -3.40 14.26 11.69
N LYS A 76 -3.90 13.04 11.93
CA LYS A 76 -5.23 12.86 12.53
C LYS A 76 -5.19 13.36 13.97
N LYS A 77 -6.29 13.97 14.44
CA LYS A 77 -6.44 14.31 15.86
C LYS A 77 -6.43 12.99 16.67
N PRO A 78 -5.77 12.95 17.83
CA PRO A 78 -5.80 11.76 18.68
C PRO A 78 -7.24 11.43 19.07
N TYR A 79 -7.53 10.14 19.26
CA TYR A 79 -8.82 9.73 19.81
C TYR A 79 -8.93 10.24 21.24
N VAL A 80 -9.97 11.02 21.52
CA VAL A 80 -10.29 11.49 22.87
C VAL A 80 -11.43 10.62 23.39
N PHE A 81 -11.20 9.88 24.47
CA PHE A 81 -12.24 9.11 25.14
C PHE A 81 -13.32 10.08 25.63
N LYS A 82 -14.55 9.93 25.12
CA LYS A 82 -15.69 10.75 25.53
C LYS A 82 -16.29 10.14 26.78
N GLU A 83 -16.41 10.93 27.85
CA GLU A 83 -17.17 10.53 29.02
C GLU A 83 -18.62 10.21 28.62
N LYS A 84 -19.14 9.07 29.08
CA LYS A 84 -20.54 8.70 28.88
C LYS A 84 -21.39 9.60 29.77
N LYS A 85 -22.10 10.56 29.17
CA LYS A 85 -23.12 11.33 29.89
C LYS A 85 -24.29 10.40 30.23
N ARG A 86 -24.47 10.08 31.52
CA ARG A 86 -25.70 9.45 32.01
C ARG A 86 -26.79 10.50 31.96
N THR A 87 -27.87 10.25 31.24
CA THR A 87 -29.09 11.05 31.41
C THR A 87 -29.71 10.72 32.77
N PRO A 88 -30.31 11.70 33.47
CA PRO A 88 -31.05 11.41 34.69
C PRO A 88 -32.20 10.44 34.40
N PHE A 89 -32.47 9.54 35.35
CA PHE A 89 -33.60 8.63 35.28
C PHE A 89 -34.90 9.44 35.22
N LYS A 90 -35.72 9.22 34.18
CA LYS A 90 -37.01 9.89 34.02
C LYS A 90 -38.10 8.90 34.45
N PRO A 91 -38.81 9.14 35.57
CA PRO A 91 -39.86 8.24 36.02
C PRO A 91 -41.00 8.20 34.99
N LYS A 92 -41.64 7.03 34.88
CA LYS A 92 -42.80 6.84 34.00
C LYS A 92 -43.99 7.55 34.65
N VAL A 93 -44.62 8.47 33.93
CA VAL A 93 -45.86 9.12 34.40
C VAL A 93 -46.96 8.05 34.37
N GLU A 94 -47.53 7.74 35.53
CA GLU A 94 -48.73 6.90 35.61
C GLU A 94 -49.90 7.65 34.97
N LYS A 95 -50.64 6.95 34.10
CA LYS A 95 -51.75 7.49 33.30
C LYS A 95 -53.05 7.44 34.07
#